data_AF-A0AA38G8Y1-F1
#
_entry.id   AF-A0AA38G8Y1-F1
#
_cell.length_a   1.000
_cell.length_b   1.000
_cell.length_c   1.000
_cell.angle_alpha   90.00
_cell.angle_beta   90.00
_cell.angle_gamma   90.00
#
_symmetry.space_group_name_H-M   'P 1'
#
loop_
_entity.id
_entity.type
_entity.pdbx_description
1 polymer ?
#
loop_
_entity_poly.entity_id
_entity_poly.type
_entity_poly.pdbx_seq_one_letter_code
_entity_poly.pdbx_strand_id
1 'polypeptide(L)'
;TRRRDLAGVLINRGVNLDPLGKWLKVGLIIYDTQVPIGATPEYMAGHYMLQSASSFLPVMALAPREKERVVDMAAAPGGKTTYIAALMKNT
;
A
#
# COMPACT_ATOMS: atom_id res chain seq x y z
N THR A 1 -7.54 1.24 6.72
CA THR A 1 -6.98 2.34 7.54
C THR A 1 -6.51 3.46 6.63
N ARG A 2 -6.62 4.75 7.02
CA ARG A 2 -6.09 5.84 6.18
C ARG A 2 -4.58 5.94 6.35
N ARG A 3 -3.87 6.42 5.31
CA ARG A 3 -2.40 6.57 5.34
C ARG A 3 -1.89 7.39 6.53
N ARG A 4 -2.59 8.48 6.88
CA ARG A 4 -2.20 9.38 7.98
C ARG A 4 -2.20 8.65 9.33
N ASP A 5 -3.24 7.85 9.58
CA ASP A 5 -3.40 7.14 10.84
C ASP A 5 -2.32 6.04 10.97
N LEU A 6 -2.09 5.30 9.88
CA LEU A 6 -1.04 4.28 9.83
C LEU A 6 0.37 4.88 10.01
N ALA A 7 0.65 6.02 9.37
CA ALA A 7 1.94 6.71 9.53
C ALA A 7 2.20 7.08 11.00
N GLY A 8 1.19 7.60 11.71
CA GLY A 8 1.30 7.90 13.13
C GLY A 8 1.61 6.68 13.99
N VAL A 9 0.96 5.54 13.72
CA VAL A 9 1.23 4.28 14.43
C VAL A 9 2.66 3.79 14.20
N LEU A 10 3.14 3.84 12.95
CA LEU A 10 4.50 3.39 12.62
C LEU A 10 5.58 4.33 13.20
N ILE A 11 5.37 5.65 13.18
CA ILE A 11 6.27 6.63 13.81
C ILE A 11 6.37 6.38 15.32
N ASN A 12 5.24 6.11 15.99
CA ASN A 12 5.23 5.78 17.43
C ASN A 12 5.99 4.49 17.75
N ARG A 13 6.18 3.59 16.78
CA ARG A 13 7.00 2.38 16.92
C ARG A 13 8.48 2.62 16.59
N GLY A 14 8.88 3.84 16.27
CA GLY A 14 10.26 4.18 15.92
C GLY A 14 10.64 3.88 14.46
N VAL A 15 9.65 3.80 13.56
CA VAL A 15 9.90 3.68 12.11
C VAL A 15 10.11 5.07 11.52
N ASN A 16 11.26 5.29 10.86
CA ASN A 16 11.52 6.51 10.12
C ASN A 16 10.95 6.39 8.70
N LEU A 17 9.95 7.20 8.38
CA LEU A 17 9.19 7.10 7.15
C LEU A 17 8.66 8.44 6.64
N ASP A 18 8.56 8.55 5.32
CA ASP A 18 8.00 9.72 4.64
C ASP A 18 6.98 9.31 3.55
N PRO A 19 6.14 10.23 3.07
CA PRO A 19 5.35 10.00 1.87
C PRO A 19 6.26 9.77 0.66
N LEU A 20 5.99 8.72 -0.14
CA LEU A 20 6.81 8.39 -1.32
C LEU A 20 6.87 9.54 -2.35
N GLY A 21 5.78 10.32 -2.48
CA GLY A 21 5.73 11.48 -3.35
C GLY A 21 4.31 12.06 -3.48
N LYS A 22 4.19 13.28 -4.00
CA LYS A 22 2.90 13.98 -4.15
C LYS A 22 1.94 13.30 -5.13
N TRP A 23 2.46 12.48 -6.04
CA TRP A 23 1.71 11.75 -7.06
C TRP A 23 0.96 10.54 -6.50
N LEU A 24 1.35 10.03 -5.31
CA LEU A 24 0.75 8.84 -4.72
C LEU A 24 0.15 9.14 -3.35
N LYS A 25 -1.15 8.89 -3.18
CA LYS A 25 -1.86 9.18 -1.91
C LYS A 25 -1.64 8.13 -0.82
N VAL A 26 -1.17 6.93 -1.17
CA VAL A 26 -1.10 5.76 -0.28
C VAL A 26 0.32 5.36 0.11
N GLY A 27 1.33 5.64 -0.71
CA GLY A 27 2.68 5.14 -0.51
C GLY A 27 3.45 5.85 0.60
N LEU A 28 4.19 5.05 1.37
CA LEU A 28 5.16 5.49 2.37
C LEU A 28 6.51 4.85 2.02
N ILE A 29 7.58 5.63 2.12
CA ILE A 29 8.95 5.13 2.04
C ILE A 29 9.50 5.01 3.46
N ILE A 30 10.17 3.89 3.74
CA ILE A 30 10.80 3.63 5.03
C ILE A 30 12.30 3.75 4.83
N TYR A 31 12.96 4.60 5.61
CA TYR A 31 14.40 4.81 5.54
C TYR A 31 15.16 3.95 6.55
N ASP A 32 14.63 3.89 7.77
CA ASP A 32 15.24 3.14 8.87
C ASP A 32 14.16 2.63 9.82
N THR A 33 14.42 1.48 10.43
CA THR A 33 13.49 0.84 11.37
C THR A 33 14.23 -0.12 12.29
N GLN A 34 13.98 0.00 13.59
CA GLN A 34 14.43 -0.98 14.58
C GLN A 34 13.42 -2.14 14.74
N VAL A 35 12.20 -1.98 14.21
CA VAL A 35 11.12 -2.96 14.31
C VAL A 35 11.00 -3.73 13.00
N PRO A 36 10.79 -5.06 13.03
CA PRO A 36 10.58 -5.85 11.82
C PRO A 36 9.24 -5.50 11.16
N ILE A 37 9.29 -4.64 10.13
CA ILE A 37 8.09 -4.14 9.42
C ILE A 37 7.24 -5.27 8.81
N GLY A 38 7.86 -6.36 8.38
CA GLY A 38 7.15 -7.55 7.87
C GLY A 38 6.47 -8.41 8.95
N ALA A 39 6.62 -8.08 10.23
CA ALA A 39 6.06 -8.85 11.35
C ALA A 39 5.34 -7.95 12.38
N THR A 40 5.00 -6.71 12.01
CA THR A 40 4.22 -5.84 12.88
C THR A 40 2.75 -6.31 12.96
N PRO A 41 2.05 -6.05 14.08
CA PRO A 41 0.62 -6.33 14.18
C PRO A 41 -0.19 -5.68 13.06
N GLU A 42 0.21 -4.48 12.62
CA GLU A 42 -0.44 -3.75 11.54
C GLU A 42 -0.23 -4.42 10.17
N TYR A 43 0.94 -5.01 9.94
CA TYR A 43 1.19 -5.82 8.75
C TYR A 43 0.34 -7.10 8.76
N MET A 44 0.31 -7.82 9.89
CA MET A 44 -0.50 -9.03 10.03
C MET A 44 -2.01 -8.75 9.94
N ALA A 45 -2.46 -7.58 10.40
CA ALA A 45 -3.84 -7.11 10.26
C ALA A 45 -4.18 -6.61 8.83
N GLY A 46 -3.24 -6.64 7.89
CA GLY A 46 -3.44 -6.22 6.51
C GLY A 46 -3.57 -4.70 6.34
N HIS A 47 -3.07 -3.90 7.28
CA HIS A 47 -3.12 -2.43 7.15
C HIS A 47 -2.18 -1.89 6.09
N TYR A 48 -1.11 -2.63 5.77
CA TYR A 48 -0.22 -2.32 4.67
C TYR A 48 0.45 -3.58 4.12
N MET A 49 1.02 -3.43 2.93
CA MET A 49 1.81 -4.47 2.27
C MET A 49 3.13 -3.84 1.80
N LEU A 50 4.23 -4.59 1.91
CA LEU A 50 5.52 -4.16 1.40
C LEU A 50 5.52 -4.29 -0.13
N GLN A 51 5.82 -3.19 -0.82
CA GLN A 51 5.83 -3.14 -2.29
C GLN A 51 6.89 -2.16 -2.81
N SER A 52 7.36 -2.40 -4.03
CA SER A 52 8.18 -1.44 -4.77
C SER A 52 7.36 -0.24 -5.23
N ALA A 53 7.97 0.94 -5.25
CA ALA A 53 7.39 2.17 -5.79
C ALA A 53 6.89 2.01 -7.24
N SER A 54 7.62 1.26 -8.07
CA SER A 54 7.25 1.02 -9.46
C SER A 54 5.96 0.21 -9.61
N SER A 55 5.56 -0.53 -8.57
CA SER A 55 4.38 -1.38 -8.62
C SER A 55 3.06 -0.61 -8.61
N PHE A 56 3.06 0.65 -8.15
CA PHE A 56 1.87 1.51 -8.11
C PHE A 56 1.51 2.09 -9.48
N LEU A 57 2.52 2.35 -10.33
CA LEU A 57 2.33 3.07 -11.60
C LEU A 57 1.34 2.40 -12.55
N PRO A 58 1.40 1.07 -12.80
CA PRO A 58 0.47 0.42 -13.72
C PRO A 58 -0.99 0.52 -13.27
N VAL A 59 -1.24 0.39 -11.96
CA VAL A 59 -2.61 0.45 -11.41
C VAL A 59 -3.14 1.88 -11.43
N MET A 60 -2.27 2.87 -11.18
CA MET A 60 -2.64 4.28 -11.34
C MET A 60 -2.96 4.63 -12.80
N ALA A 61 -2.20 4.11 -13.75
CA ALA A 61 -2.45 4.30 -15.17
C ALA A 61 -3.76 3.61 -15.61
N LEU A 62 -4.06 2.43 -15.06
CA LEU A 62 -5.30 1.70 -15.31
C LEU A 62 -6.54 2.45 -14.80
N ALA A 63 -6.41 3.18 -13.68
CA ALA A 63 -7.47 3.97 -13.07
C ALA A 63 -8.82 3.22 -12.90
N PRO A 64 -8.83 2.05 -12.24
CA PRO A 64 -10.03 1.22 -12.11
C PRO A 64 -11.13 1.94 -11.32
N ARG A 65 -12.39 1.74 -11.72
CA ARG A 65 -13.56 2.35 -11.09
C ARG A 65 -14.41 1.31 -10.36
N GLU A 66 -15.19 1.80 -9.39
CA GLU A 66 -16.18 0.99 -8.68
C GLU A 66 -17.12 0.28 -9.66
N LYS A 67 -17.42 -1.01 -9.40
CA LYS A 67 -18.31 -1.87 -10.19
C LYS A 67 -17.80 -2.28 -11.58
N GLU A 68 -16.56 -1.94 -11.94
CA GLU A 68 -15.93 -2.47 -13.15
C GLU A 68 -15.46 -3.91 -12.94
N ARG A 69 -15.25 -4.65 -14.03
CA ARG A 69 -14.60 -5.96 -13.97
C ARG A 69 -13.18 -5.83 -14.48
N VAL A 70 -12.22 -6.03 -13.58
CA VAL A 70 -10.79 -5.99 -13.89
C VAL A 70 -10.21 -7.40 -13.78
N VAL A 71 -9.42 -7.80 -14.77
CA VAL A 71 -8.72 -9.09 -14.78
C VAL A 71 -7.22 -8.84 -14.67
N ASP A 72 -6.59 -9.42 -13.67
CA ASP A 72 -5.13 -9.43 -13.50
C ASP A 72 -4.57 -10.77 -14.00
N MET A 73 -3.98 -10.78 -15.19
CA MET A 73 -3.47 -11.99 -15.84
C MET A 73 -2.21 -12.55 -15.17
N ALA A 74 -1.47 -11.74 -14.41
CA ALA A 74 -0.21 -12.12 -13.78
C ALA A 74 -0.18 -11.58 -12.35
N ALA A 75 -1.03 -12.14 -11.50
CA ALA A 75 -1.32 -11.57 -10.19
C ALA A 75 -0.20 -11.79 -9.16
N ALA A 76 0.73 -12.75 -9.33
CA ALA A 76 1.76 -13.03 -8.33
C ALA A 76 2.70 -11.82 -8.14
N PRO A 77 3.01 -11.39 -6.90
CA PRO A 77 2.64 -11.90 -5.57
C PRO A 77 1.33 -11.34 -4.95
N GLY A 78 0.53 -10.57 -5.69
CA GLY A 78 -0.83 -10.13 -5.30
C GLY A 78 -0.95 -8.64 -4.96
N GLY A 79 0.17 -7.92 -4.96
CA GLY A 79 0.22 -6.54 -4.49
C GLY A 79 -0.54 -5.54 -5.38
N LYS A 80 -0.47 -5.72 -6.69
CA LYS A 80 -1.20 -4.88 -7.66
C LYS A 80 -2.70 -5.14 -7.58
N THR A 81 -3.09 -6.41 -7.56
CA THR A 81 -4.49 -6.85 -7.42
C THR A 81 -5.12 -6.28 -6.15
N THR A 82 -4.39 -6.31 -5.03
CA THR A 82 -4.83 -5.69 -3.77
C THR A 82 -5.06 -4.20 -3.92
N TYR A 83 -4.16 -3.49 -4.63
CA TYR A 83 -4.31 -2.05 -4.86
C TYR A 83 -5.49 -1.73 -5.79
N ILE A 84 -5.73 -2.55 -6.82
CA ILE A 84 -6.91 -2.45 -7.69
C ILE A 84 -8.20 -2.56 -6.86
N ALA A 85 -8.32 -3.62 -6.06
CA ALA A 85 -9.50 -3.84 -5.21
C ALA A 85 -9.72 -2.70 -4.20
N ALA A 86 -8.64 -2.14 -3.64
CA ALA A 86 -8.70 -1.00 -2.74
C ALA A 86 -9.24 0.27 -3.42
N LEU A 87 -8.86 0.53 -4.68
CA LEU A 87 -9.40 1.65 -5.47
C LEU A 87 -10.87 1.44 -5.83
N MET A 88 -11.26 0.20 -6.13
CA MET A 88 -12.63 -0.21 -6.44
C MET A 88 -13.52 -0.35 -5.20
N LYS A 89 -12.98 -0.12 -4.00
CA LYS A 89 -13.68 -0.27 -2.71
C LYS A 89 -14.42 -1.61 -2.56
N ASN A 90 -13.83 -2.69 -3.06
CA ASN A 90 -14.42 -4.03 -3.09
C ASN A 90 -15.80 -4.09 -3.79
N THR A 91 -15.98 -3.33 -4.88
CA THR A 91 -17.20 -3.35 -5.71
C THR A 91 -16.92 -3.73 -7.15
#